data_AF-A0A9N9C1U5-F1
#
_entry.id   AF-A0A9N9C1U5-F1
#
_cell.length_a   1.000
_cell.length_b   1.000
_cell.length_c   1.000
_cell.angle_alpha   90.00
_cell.angle_beta   90.00
_cell.angle_gamma   90.00
#
_symmetry.space_group_name_H-M   'P 1'
#
loop_
_entity.id
_entity.type
_entity.pdbx_description
1 polymer ?
#
loop_
_entity_poly.entity_id
_entity_poly.type
_entity_poly.pdbx_seq_one_letter_code
_entity_poly.pdbx_strand_id
1 'polypeptide(L)'
;MPSLGIETSCDDTAVGIVTSSRAILSDCIHLQSHLHEPKGGIVLTLAMVSHRKNLPTVIRDVVEEARVDVLRDVDIIAVTIGPGLGPCLGVGVDAAKSLACVLRKPIIGFHHMEAHALTLRLLNPLLSFPYLTLLISGGHTLMLLTRHVNSHTILSTTVGDSISEAFDKVTRLLNIPWLPGRSGGLALHSDAMLLLDKFQLQHLTGLKTAVKYLIEEEKLDVEDEEVRRDLAAVFQYVAVEHLIGTSNKLATEDDIELFFPPPELCADNGVMIAWAGIKLTVTFLNKIPKWPIDILR
;
A
#
# COMPACT_ATOMS: atom_id res chain seq x y z
N MET A 1 17.04 15.66 -12.34
CA MET A 1 15.82 15.37 -13.09
C MET A 1 14.66 15.17 -12.11
N PRO A 2 13.81 16.19 -11.87
CA PRO A 2 12.57 16.07 -11.10
C PRO A 2 11.46 15.33 -11.86
N SER A 3 10.77 14.42 -11.17
CA SER A 3 9.57 13.73 -11.66
C SER A 3 8.39 14.01 -10.74
N LEU A 4 7.23 14.26 -11.34
CA LEU A 4 5.95 14.43 -10.64
C LEU A 4 5.16 13.11 -10.75
N GLY A 5 4.82 12.49 -9.64
CA GLY A 5 4.09 11.23 -9.56
C GLY A 5 2.64 11.44 -9.12
N ILE A 6 1.68 10.76 -9.78
CA ILE A 6 0.24 10.81 -9.47
C ILE A 6 -0.24 9.41 -9.09
N GLU A 7 -0.83 9.28 -7.92
CA GLU A 7 -1.40 8.04 -7.36
C GLU A 7 -2.90 8.22 -7.07
N THR A 8 -3.73 7.38 -7.70
CA THR A 8 -5.20 7.37 -7.59
C THR A 8 -5.78 5.96 -7.77
N SER A 9 -5.07 4.94 -7.33
CA SER A 9 -5.44 3.54 -7.57
C SER A 9 -6.63 3.09 -6.72
N CYS A 10 -6.80 3.63 -5.51
CA CYS A 10 -7.84 3.21 -4.57
C CYS A 10 -8.70 4.38 -4.08
N ASP A 11 -8.50 4.82 -2.84
CA ASP A 11 -9.25 5.88 -2.17
C ASP A 11 -8.39 7.09 -1.78
N ASP A 12 -7.06 7.04 -1.81
CA ASP A 12 -6.25 8.23 -1.50
C ASP A 12 -5.82 8.98 -2.77
N THR A 13 -5.93 10.31 -2.75
CA THR A 13 -5.42 11.14 -3.84
C THR A 13 -4.05 11.67 -3.45
N ALA A 14 -3.00 11.17 -4.10
CA ALA A 14 -1.64 11.55 -3.74
C ALA A 14 -0.84 12.04 -4.96
N VAL A 15 -0.02 13.06 -4.73
CA VAL A 15 0.94 13.58 -5.70
C VAL A 15 2.25 13.89 -4.98
N GLY A 16 3.38 13.60 -5.62
CA GLY A 16 4.70 13.85 -5.05
C GLY A 16 5.71 14.24 -6.11
N ILE A 17 6.77 14.94 -5.70
CA ILE A 17 7.88 15.31 -6.58
C ILE A 17 9.18 14.76 -6.02
N VAL A 18 9.90 14.00 -6.84
CA VAL A 18 11.17 13.36 -6.48
C VAL A 18 12.22 13.66 -7.53
N THR A 19 13.47 13.77 -7.11
CA THR A 19 14.61 13.98 -8.02
C THR A 19 15.38 12.69 -8.29
N SER A 20 16.11 12.65 -9.40
CA SER A 20 17.06 11.57 -9.72
C SER A 20 18.15 11.37 -8.66
N SER A 21 18.45 12.40 -7.87
CA SER A 21 19.34 12.36 -6.71
C SER A 21 18.66 11.88 -5.42
N ARG A 22 17.41 11.41 -5.50
CA ARG A 22 16.62 10.83 -4.40
C ARG A 22 16.14 11.81 -3.34
N ALA A 23 16.22 13.10 -3.63
CA ALA A 23 15.57 14.10 -2.80
C ALA A 23 14.06 14.09 -3.09
N ILE A 24 13.26 13.93 -2.04
CA ILE A 24 11.82 14.20 -2.03
C ILE A 24 11.67 15.71 -1.87
N LEU A 25 11.08 16.38 -2.87
CA LEU A 25 10.89 17.84 -2.83
C LEU A 25 9.57 18.22 -2.16
N SER A 26 8.55 17.38 -2.31
CA SER A 26 7.22 17.58 -1.76
C SER A 26 6.41 16.29 -1.88
N ASP A 27 5.46 16.09 -0.97
CA ASP A 27 4.48 14.99 -1.00
C ASP A 27 3.18 15.48 -0.38
N CYS A 28 2.05 15.26 -1.06
CA CYS A 28 0.74 15.65 -0.56
C CYS A 28 -0.26 14.53 -0.80
N ILE A 29 -1.02 14.21 0.25
CA ILE A 29 -2.02 13.16 0.24
C ILE A 29 -3.33 13.74 0.79
N HIS A 30 -4.40 13.63 0.01
CA HIS A 30 -5.76 13.90 0.48
C HIS A 30 -6.47 12.57 0.75
N LEU A 31 -6.58 12.25 2.05
CA LEU A 31 -7.24 11.04 2.54
C LEU A 31 -8.76 11.09 2.32
N GLN A 32 -9.35 9.96 1.95
CA GLN A 32 -10.80 9.83 1.75
C GLN A 32 -11.50 8.93 2.77
N SER A 33 -10.80 8.50 3.81
CA SER A 33 -11.32 7.56 4.80
C SER A 33 -12.67 8.00 5.39
N HIS A 34 -12.80 9.29 5.74
CA HIS A 34 -14.03 9.89 6.26
C HIS A 34 -15.27 9.73 5.36
N LEU A 35 -15.10 9.52 4.05
CA LEU A 35 -16.19 9.27 3.09
C LEU A 35 -16.60 7.79 3.06
N HIS A 36 -15.66 6.89 3.36
CA HIS A 36 -15.79 5.45 3.20
C HIS A 36 -16.09 4.72 4.51
N GLU A 37 -15.58 5.22 5.64
CA GLU A 37 -15.82 4.70 6.98
C GLU A 37 -17.32 4.52 7.29
N PRO A 38 -18.21 5.52 7.04
CA PRO A 38 -19.64 5.35 7.33
C PRO A 38 -20.35 4.34 6.42
N LYS A 39 -19.69 3.91 5.34
CA LYS A 39 -20.20 2.92 4.39
C LYS A 39 -19.65 1.52 4.66
N GLY A 40 -18.77 1.37 5.66
CA GLY A 40 -18.14 0.11 6.02
C GLY A 40 -17.08 -0.37 5.02
N GLY A 41 -16.65 0.50 4.09
CA GLY A 41 -15.66 0.18 3.07
C GLY A 41 -15.64 1.17 1.90
N ILE A 42 -14.69 0.96 0.99
CA ILE A 42 -14.46 1.86 -0.15
C ILE A 42 -15.63 1.79 -1.14
N VAL A 43 -16.22 2.94 -1.41
CA VAL A 43 -17.33 3.10 -2.36
C VAL A 43 -16.79 3.71 -3.65
N LEU A 44 -16.75 2.90 -4.70
CA LEU A 44 -16.11 3.23 -5.98
C LEU A 44 -16.50 4.60 -6.56
N THR A 45 -17.80 4.90 -6.61
CA THR A 45 -18.29 6.17 -7.19
C THR A 45 -17.85 7.38 -6.35
N LEU A 46 -17.83 7.25 -5.02
CA LEU A 46 -17.38 8.32 -4.13
C LEU A 46 -15.89 8.55 -4.29
N ALA A 47 -15.09 7.47 -4.32
CA ALA A 47 -13.65 7.53 -4.53
C ALA A 47 -13.30 8.27 -5.82
N MET A 48 -13.91 7.86 -6.94
CA MET A 48 -13.71 8.50 -8.25
C MET A 48 -14.06 9.99 -8.26
N VAL A 49 -15.20 10.38 -7.69
CA VAL A 49 -15.65 11.78 -7.64
C VAL A 49 -14.69 12.63 -6.79
N SER A 50 -14.24 12.08 -5.67
CA SER A 50 -13.31 12.73 -4.78
C SER A 50 -11.93 12.91 -5.42
N HIS A 51 -11.37 11.91 -6.11
CA HIS A 51 -10.13 12.07 -6.88
C HIS A 51 -10.23 13.23 -7.89
N ARG A 52 -11.33 13.31 -8.65
CA ARG A 52 -11.54 14.40 -9.62
C ARG A 52 -11.56 15.78 -8.97
N LYS A 53 -12.13 15.87 -7.76
CA LYS A 53 -12.20 17.11 -6.99
C LYS A 53 -10.84 17.49 -6.38
N ASN A 54 -10.11 16.50 -5.87
CA ASN A 54 -8.90 16.71 -5.08
C ASN A 54 -7.68 16.95 -5.96
N LEU A 55 -7.54 16.25 -7.10
CA LEU A 55 -6.31 16.26 -7.90
C LEU A 55 -5.78 17.66 -8.23
N PRO A 56 -6.61 18.62 -8.72
CA PRO A 56 -6.11 19.96 -9.03
C PRO A 56 -5.53 20.69 -7.82
N THR A 57 -6.09 20.44 -6.63
CA THR A 57 -5.62 21.03 -5.37
C THR A 57 -4.32 20.37 -4.93
N VAL A 58 -4.29 19.04 -4.88
CA VAL A 58 -3.10 18.28 -4.49
C VAL A 58 -1.91 18.60 -5.39
N ILE A 59 -2.11 18.67 -6.72
CA ILE A 59 -1.05 19.08 -7.66
C ILE A 59 -0.54 20.48 -7.35
N ARG A 60 -1.43 21.45 -7.11
CA ARG A 60 -1.03 22.82 -6.78
C ARG A 60 -0.20 22.86 -5.51
N ASP A 61 -0.68 22.21 -4.44
CA ASP A 61 -0.07 22.26 -3.12
C ASP A 61 1.35 21.65 -3.15
N VAL A 62 1.54 20.53 -3.85
CA VAL A 62 2.85 19.88 -4.07
C VAL A 62 3.82 20.79 -4.81
N VAL A 63 3.34 21.48 -5.85
CA VAL A 63 4.16 22.38 -6.66
C VAL A 63 4.61 23.60 -5.86
N GLU A 64 3.68 24.18 -5.09
CA GLU A 64 3.97 25.31 -4.20
C GLU A 64 4.95 24.93 -3.09
N GLU A 65 4.78 23.76 -2.48
CA GLU A 65 5.67 23.24 -1.44
C GLU A 65 7.08 22.92 -1.96
N ALA A 66 7.19 22.27 -3.12
CA ALA A 66 8.47 21.97 -3.76
C ALA A 66 9.23 23.24 -4.21
N ARG A 67 8.53 24.38 -4.34
CA ARG A 67 9.07 25.65 -4.85
C ARG A 67 9.74 25.50 -6.22
N VAL A 68 9.15 24.68 -7.09
CA VAL A 68 9.63 24.43 -8.46
C VAL A 68 8.75 25.12 -9.48
N ASP A 69 9.34 25.63 -10.56
CA ASP A 69 8.59 26.03 -11.75
C ASP A 69 8.30 24.78 -12.57
N VAL A 70 7.08 24.26 -12.47
CA VAL A 70 6.66 23.01 -13.12
C VAL A 70 6.95 22.98 -14.63
N LEU A 71 6.85 24.12 -15.31
CA LEU A 71 7.11 24.18 -16.75
C LEU A 71 8.60 23.95 -17.06
N ARG A 72 9.49 24.45 -16.21
CA ARG A 72 10.94 24.42 -16.41
C ARG A 72 11.58 23.19 -15.78
N ASP A 73 11.18 22.90 -14.54
CA ASP A 73 11.92 22.01 -13.64
C ASP A 73 11.39 20.57 -13.66
N VAL A 74 10.11 20.33 -13.93
CA VAL A 74 9.59 18.95 -14.02
C VAL A 74 9.95 18.36 -15.38
N ASP A 75 10.63 17.22 -15.36
CA ASP A 75 11.11 16.53 -16.55
C ASP A 75 10.16 15.41 -17.00
N ILE A 76 9.51 14.72 -16.05
CA ILE A 76 8.66 13.55 -16.32
C ILE A 76 7.41 13.59 -15.44
N ILE A 77 6.27 13.21 -16.01
CA ILE A 77 5.05 12.92 -15.26
C ILE A 77 4.85 11.42 -15.16
N ALA A 78 4.84 10.88 -13.95
CA ALA A 78 4.58 9.49 -13.66
C ALA A 78 3.14 9.32 -13.12
N VAL A 79 2.47 8.24 -13.49
CA VAL A 79 1.10 7.97 -13.04
C VAL A 79 0.84 6.49 -12.85
N THR A 80 0.10 6.15 -11.81
CA THR A 80 -0.34 4.77 -11.59
C THR A 80 -1.36 4.36 -12.64
N ILE A 81 -1.07 3.30 -13.39
CA ILE A 81 -2.00 2.73 -14.38
C ILE A 81 -2.62 1.41 -13.92
N GLY A 82 -2.13 0.83 -12.83
CA GLY A 82 -2.71 -0.35 -12.18
C GLY A 82 -1.71 -1.12 -11.33
N PRO A 83 -2.12 -2.18 -10.62
CA PRO A 83 -3.51 -2.58 -10.40
C PRO A 83 -4.29 -1.54 -9.57
N GLY A 84 -5.62 -1.66 -9.53
CA GLY A 84 -6.47 -0.75 -8.76
C GLY A 84 -7.90 -0.62 -9.29
N LEU A 85 -8.65 0.29 -8.71
CA LEU A 85 -10.03 0.61 -9.09
C LEU A 85 -10.05 1.32 -10.46
N GLY A 86 -10.51 0.63 -11.50
CA GLY A 86 -10.46 1.11 -12.89
C GLY A 86 -11.04 2.51 -13.17
N PRO A 87 -12.15 2.92 -12.53
CA PRO A 87 -12.62 4.30 -12.57
C PRO A 87 -11.68 5.32 -11.90
N CYS A 88 -11.10 4.99 -10.73
CA CYS A 88 -10.15 5.85 -10.02
C CYS A 88 -8.84 6.01 -10.82
N LEU A 89 -8.28 4.91 -11.32
CA LEU A 89 -7.11 4.92 -12.22
C LEU A 89 -7.32 5.82 -13.45
N GLY A 90 -8.54 5.83 -14.00
CA GLY A 90 -8.89 6.70 -15.12
C GLY A 90 -8.70 8.18 -14.81
N VAL A 91 -9.05 8.61 -13.60
CA VAL A 91 -8.92 10.02 -13.18
C VAL A 91 -7.45 10.46 -13.17
N GLY A 92 -6.57 9.66 -12.55
CA GLY A 92 -5.13 9.96 -12.52
C GLY A 92 -4.53 9.98 -13.92
N VAL A 93 -4.84 8.97 -14.75
CA VAL A 93 -4.32 8.87 -16.13
C VAL A 93 -4.77 10.06 -17.00
N ASP A 94 -6.03 10.47 -16.92
CA ASP A 94 -6.56 11.59 -17.69
C ASP A 94 -5.90 12.92 -17.28
N ALA A 95 -5.69 13.12 -15.98
CA ALA A 95 -5.00 14.30 -15.46
C ALA A 95 -3.52 14.31 -15.85
N ALA A 96 -2.83 13.18 -15.74
CA ALA A 96 -1.44 13.04 -16.15
C ALA A 96 -1.26 13.33 -17.65
N LYS A 97 -2.15 12.80 -18.51
CA LYS A 97 -2.14 13.09 -19.96
C LYS A 97 -2.38 14.57 -20.25
N SER A 98 -3.30 15.20 -19.52
CA SER A 98 -3.60 16.62 -19.66
C SER A 98 -2.39 17.48 -19.28
N LEU A 99 -1.76 17.18 -18.14
CA LEU A 99 -0.56 17.87 -17.67
C LEU A 99 0.62 17.67 -18.64
N ALA A 100 0.83 16.44 -19.12
CA ALA A 100 1.88 16.12 -20.08
C ALA A 100 1.72 16.88 -21.40
N CYS A 101 0.48 16.98 -21.89
CA CYS A 101 0.14 17.72 -23.09
C CYS A 101 0.45 19.23 -22.94
N VAL A 102 0.01 19.84 -21.83
CA VAL A 102 0.21 21.27 -21.57
C VAL A 102 1.68 21.61 -21.32
N LEU A 103 2.37 20.83 -20.49
CA LEU A 103 3.78 21.07 -20.16
C LEU A 103 4.75 20.59 -21.25
N ARG A 104 4.25 19.83 -22.24
CA ARG A 104 5.05 19.13 -23.26
C ARG A 104 6.14 18.26 -22.65
N LYS A 105 5.77 17.50 -21.61
CA LYS A 105 6.67 16.59 -20.90
C LYS A 105 6.30 15.13 -21.19
N PRO A 106 7.28 14.20 -21.20
CA PRO A 106 7.00 12.77 -21.26
C PRO A 106 6.13 12.33 -20.08
N ILE A 107 5.32 11.32 -20.34
CA ILE A 107 4.42 10.69 -19.36
C ILE A 107 4.69 9.19 -19.29
N ILE A 108 4.81 8.66 -18.08
CA ILE A 108 5.11 7.25 -17.81
C ILE A 108 4.00 6.67 -16.94
N GLY A 109 3.37 5.60 -17.42
CA GLY A 109 2.47 4.79 -16.59
C GLY A 109 3.26 3.76 -15.81
N PHE A 110 2.96 3.60 -14.53
CA PHE A 110 3.69 2.70 -13.63
C PHE A 110 2.78 1.70 -12.91
N HIS A 111 3.37 0.56 -12.53
CA HIS A 111 2.70 -0.49 -11.76
C HIS A 111 2.72 -0.18 -10.25
N HIS A 112 1.56 -0.06 -9.63
CA HIS A 112 1.38 0.35 -8.24
C HIS A 112 2.23 -0.47 -7.25
N MET A 113 2.13 -1.80 -7.29
CA MET A 113 2.89 -2.65 -6.36
C MET A 113 4.41 -2.64 -6.63
N GLU A 114 4.82 -2.33 -7.87
CA GLU A 114 6.24 -2.22 -8.19
C GLU A 114 6.80 -0.91 -7.62
N ALA A 115 6.02 0.18 -7.68
CA ALA A 115 6.41 1.44 -7.06
C ALA A 115 6.67 1.25 -5.57
N HIS A 116 5.76 0.56 -4.86
CA HIS A 116 5.97 0.14 -3.47
C HIS A 116 7.26 -0.67 -3.28
N ALA A 117 7.52 -1.66 -4.15
CA ALA A 117 8.74 -2.47 -4.07
C ALA A 117 10.04 -1.69 -4.33
N LEU A 118 9.97 -0.57 -5.05
CA LEU A 118 11.12 0.29 -5.38
C LEU A 118 11.34 1.42 -4.36
N THR A 119 10.38 1.70 -3.48
CA THR A 119 10.47 2.75 -2.44
C THR A 119 11.73 2.60 -1.57
N LEU A 120 12.09 1.38 -1.17
CA LEU A 120 13.31 1.17 -0.36
C LEU A 120 14.60 1.61 -1.08
N ARG A 121 14.64 1.56 -2.42
CA ARG A 121 15.78 2.05 -3.19
C ARG A 121 15.86 3.56 -3.29
N LEU A 122 14.74 4.26 -3.03
CA LEU A 122 14.76 5.72 -2.85
C LEU A 122 15.55 6.05 -1.58
N LEU A 123 15.25 5.31 -0.51
CA LEU A 123 15.75 5.56 0.84
C LEU A 123 17.17 5.03 1.06
N ASN A 124 17.49 3.86 0.52
CA ASN A 124 18.77 3.20 0.71
C ASN A 124 19.57 3.13 -0.61
N PRO A 125 20.66 3.91 -0.75
CA PRO A 125 21.57 3.85 -1.89
C PRO A 125 22.25 2.53 -2.14
N LEU A 126 22.51 1.81 -1.06
CA LEU A 126 23.35 0.62 -1.07
C LEU A 126 22.53 -0.61 -1.39
N LEU A 127 21.19 -0.51 -1.38
CA LEU A 127 20.29 -1.59 -1.75
C LEU A 127 20.41 -1.92 -3.25
N SER A 128 21.22 -2.93 -3.54
CA SER A 128 21.37 -3.54 -4.86
C SER A 128 20.34 -4.63 -5.08
N PHE A 129 20.01 -4.88 -6.34
CA PHE A 129 19.29 -6.10 -6.71
C PHE A 129 20.22 -7.33 -6.63
N PRO A 130 19.67 -8.55 -6.44
CA PRO A 130 18.28 -8.83 -6.10
C PRO A 130 18.00 -8.61 -4.60
N TYR A 131 16.75 -8.33 -4.25
CA TYR A 131 16.30 -8.32 -2.84
C TYR A 131 14.90 -8.92 -2.70
N LEU A 132 14.60 -9.40 -1.50
CA LEU A 132 13.27 -9.86 -1.13
C LEU A 132 12.39 -8.68 -0.75
N THR A 133 11.12 -8.72 -1.12
CA THR A 133 10.13 -7.69 -0.80
C THR A 133 8.88 -8.35 -0.24
N LEU A 134 8.49 -7.99 0.98
CA LEU A 134 7.19 -8.35 1.55
C LEU A 134 6.25 -7.16 1.40
N LEU A 135 5.30 -7.26 0.47
CA LEU A 135 4.27 -6.25 0.23
C LEU A 135 2.99 -6.63 0.95
N ILE A 136 2.61 -5.83 1.93
CA ILE A 136 1.39 -5.96 2.70
C ILE A 136 0.57 -4.69 2.50
N SER A 137 -0.55 -4.80 1.77
CA SER A 137 -1.50 -3.71 1.55
C SER A 137 -2.93 -4.18 1.81
N GLY A 138 -3.92 -3.28 1.68
CA GLY A 138 -5.33 -3.63 1.87
C GLY A 138 -5.80 -4.80 0.99
N GLY A 139 -5.31 -4.89 -0.25
CA GLY A 139 -5.70 -5.93 -1.20
C GLY A 139 -4.65 -7.01 -1.48
N HIS A 140 -3.43 -6.87 -0.95
CA HIS A 140 -2.31 -7.75 -1.34
C HIS A 140 -1.49 -8.19 -0.13
N THR A 141 -1.05 -9.44 -0.17
CA THR A 141 -0.02 -9.98 0.72
C THR A 141 0.88 -10.83 -0.15
N LEU A 142 1.99 -10.22 -0.60
CA LEU A 142 2.89 -10.77 -1.61
C LEU A 142 4.30 -10.82 -1.06
N MET A 143 4.97 -11.95 -1.23
CA MET A 143 6.41 -12.05 -1.07
C MET A 143 7.05 -12.18 -2.45
N LEU A 144 7.91 -11.23 -2.78
CA LEU A 144 8.51 -11.09 -4.10
C LEU A 144 10.02 -11.22 -4.02
N LEU A 145 10.60 -11.83 -5.04
CA LEU A 145 12.02 -11.66 -5.36
C LEU A 145 12.14 -10.59 -6.45
N THR A 146 12.62 -9.42 -6.06
CA THR A 146 12.82 -8.29 -6.97
C THR A 146 14.23 -8.37 -7.55
N ARG A 147 14.34 -8.75 -8.83
CA ARG A 147 15.63 -8.95 -9.53
C ARG A 147 16.10 -7.72 -10.27
N HIS A 148 15.16 -6.93 -10.77
CA HIS A 148 15.41 -5.66 -11.43
C HIS A 148 14.10 -4.85 -11.49
N VAL A 149 14.17 -3.60 -11.93
CA VAL A 149 12.98 -2.87 -12.40
C VAL A 149 12.35 -3.68 -13.54
N ASN A 150 11.03 -3.83 -13.52
CA ASN A 150 10.19 -4.69 -14.36
C ASN A 150 10.53 -6.19 -14.26
N SER A 151 11.23 -6.65 -13.22
CA SER A 151 11.62 -8.06 -13.08
C SER A 151 11.41 -8.55 -11.66
N HIS A 152 10.24 -9.14 -11.44
CA HIS A 152 9.78 -9.66 -10.15
C HIS A 152 9.34 -11.11 -10.29
N THR A 153 9.65 -11.93 -9.28
CA THR A 153 9.12 -13.29 -9.16
C THR A 153 8.29 -13.36 -7.89
N ILE A 154 7.03 -13.77 -8.00
CA ILE A 154 6.18 -14.04 -6.83
C ILE A 154 6.66 -15.35 -6.20
N LEU A 155 7.19 -15.27 -4.98
CA LEU A 155 7.60 -16.43 -4.19
C LEU A 155 6.43 -16.99 -3.38
N SER A 156 5.59 -16.10 -2.84
CA SER A 156 4.42 -16.45 -2.05
C SER A 156 3.34 -15.38 -2.18
N THR A 157 2.08 -15.80 -2.09
CA THR A 157 0.91 -14.92 -2.03
C THR A 157 -0.15 -15.56 -1.13
N THR A 158 -1.01 -14.74 -0.52
CA THR A 158 -2.21 -15.26 0.15
C THR A 158 -3.21 -15.89 -0.84
N VAL A 159 -4.00 -16.87 -0.37
CA VAL A 159 -5.07 -17.54 -1.13
C VAL A 159 -6.43 -17.18 -0.54
N GLY A 160 -6.90 -15.95 -0.77
CA GLY A 160 -8.13 -15.44 -0.17
C GLY A 160 -7.90 -14.03 0.35
N ASP A 161 -8.24 -13.79 1.61
CA ASP A 161 -8.07 -12.49 2.25
C ASP A 161 -6.58 -12.10 2.33
N SER A 162 -6.29 -10.83 2.04
CA SER A 162 -5.01 -10.23 2.44
C SER A 162 -4.91 -10.20 3.97
N ILE A 163 -3.70 -10.12 4.50
CA ILE A 163 -3.53 -9.95 5.95
C ILE A 163 -4.25 -8.69 6.43
N SER A 164 -4.13 -7.58 5.71
CA SER A 164 -4.81 -6.33 6.06
C SER A 164 -6.34 -6.45 6.01
N GLU A 165 -6.88 -7.20 5.05
CA GLU A 165 -8.32 -7.49 4.99
C GLU A 165 -8.76 -8.38 6.16
N ALA A 166 -7.94 -9.34 6.57
CA ALA A 166 -8.19 -10.15 7.77
C ALA A 166 -8.23 -9.26 9.02
N PHE A 167 -7.30 -8.29 9.15
CA PHE A 167 -7.33 -7.28 10.20
C PHE A 167 -8.64 -6.48 10.20
N ASP A 168 -9.08 -5.96 9.04
CA ASP A 168 -10.33 -5.22 8.92
C ASP A 168 -11.58 -6.06 9.20
N LYS A 169 -11.53 -7.38 8.94
CA LYS A 169 -12.64 -8.28 9.24
C LYS A 169 -12.69 -8.64 10.73
N VAL A 170 -11.54 -8.84 11.36
CA VAL A 170 -11.44 -9.16 12.79
C VAL A 170 -11.79 -7.94 13.64
N THR A 171 -11.35 -6.74 13.27
CA THR A 171 -11.70 -5.51 14.00
C THR A 171 -13.21 -5.26 13.99
N ARG A 172 -13.86 -5.48 12.84
CA ARG A 172 -15.34 -5.47 12.75
C ARG A 172 -15.99 -6.56 13.60
N LEU A 173 -15.44 -7.78 13.63
CA LEU A 173 -15.95 -8.88 14.46
C LEU A 173 -15.86 -8.54 15.95
N LEU A 174 -14.81 -7.84 16.36
CA LEU A 174 -14.54 -7.43 17.73
C LEU A 174 -15.19 -6.09 18.11
N ASN A 175 -16.04 -5.50 17.26
CA ASN A 175 -16.64 -4.17 17.49
C ASN A 175 -15.60 -3.08 17.81
N ILE A 176 -14.43 -3.14 17.18
CA ILE A 176 -13.36 -2.16 17.35
C ILE A 176 -13.58 -1.02 16.35
N PRO A 177 -13.69 0.23 16.81
CA PRO A 177 -13.92 1.35 15.91
C PRO A 177 -12.71 1.57 15.00
N TRP A 178 -12.98 2.01 13.78
CA TRP A 178 -11.95 2.45 12.85
C TRP A 178 -11.31 3.72 13.42
N LEU A 179 -10.00 3.72 13.65
CA LEU A 179 -9.28 4.89 14.15
C LEU A 179 -8.73 5.68 12.95
N PRO A 180 -8.96 7.00 12.87
CA PRO A 180 -8.44 7.81 11.77
C PRO A 180 -6.92 7.66 11.63
N GLY A 181 -6.45 7.28 10.44
CA GLY A 181 -5.02 7.08 10.15
C GLY A 181 -4.39 5.84 10.81
N ARG A 182 -5.18 4.94 11.38
CA ARG A 182 -4.71 3.68 11.98
C ARG A 182 -5.58 2.53 11.50
N SER A 183 -4.98 1.51 10.90
CA SER A 183 -5.70 0.24 10.70
C SER A 183 -6.14 -0.28 12.07
N GLY A 184 -7.29 -0.97 12.14
CA GLY A 184 -7.88 -1.38 13.41
C GLY A 184 -6.99 -2.32 14.25
N GLY A 185 -5.89 -2.84 13.70
CA GLY A 185 -4.85 -3.56 14.45
C GLY A 185 -4.11 -2.72 15.48
N LEU A 186 -3.90 -1.43 15.25
CA LEU A 186 -3.16 -0.57 16.20
C LEU A 186 -3.96 -0.21 17.46
N ALA A 187 -5.23 -0.60 17.55
CA ALA A 187 -6.08 -0.30 18.70
C ALA A 187 -5.77 -1.18 19.93
N LEU A 188 -4.92 -2.21 19.82
CA LEU A 188 -4.85 -3.28 20.84
C LEU A 188 -3.40 -3.51 21.25
N HIS A 189 -2.87 -2.63 22.09
CA HIS A 189 -1.69 -2.95 22.89
C HIS A 189 -2.17 -3.64 24.17
N SER A 190 -2.09 -4.97 24.16
CA SER A 190 -2.24 -5.82 25.33
C SER A 190 -1.15 -6.89 25.25
N ASP A 191 -0.37 -7.03 26.31
CA ASP A 191 0.61 -8.11 26.44
C ASP A 191 -0.06 -9.41 26.95
N ALA A 192 -1.34 -9.35 27.32
CA ALA A 192 -2.10 -10.54 27.64
C ALA A 192 -2.26 -11.38 26.36
N MET A 193 -1.75 -12.61 26.45
CA MET A 193 -1.80 -13.65 25.43
C MET A 193 -2.52 -14.89 26.01
N LEU A 194 -3.52 -14.68 26.88
CA LEU A 194 -4.12 -15.75 27.68
C LEU A 194 -4.85 -16.79 26.83
N LEU A 195 -5.35 -16.38 25.67
CA LEU A 195 -6.00 -17.25 24.69
C LEU A 195 -5.04 -17.83 23.64
N LEU A 196 -3.72 -17.57 23.70
CA LEU A 196 -2.79 -17.98 22.64
C LEU A 196 -2.76 -19.51 22.46
N ASP A 197 -2.69 -20.27 23.55
CA ASP A 197 -2.66 -21.74 23.51
C ASP A 197 -3.94 -22.36 22.91
N LYS A 198 -5.02 -21.56 22.86
CA LYS A 198 -6.34 -21.97 22.34
C LYS A 198 -6.54 -21.56 20.88
N PHE A 199 -5.67 -20.71 20.34
CA PHE A 199 -5.80 -20.22 18.97
C PHE A 199 -5.18 -21.20 17.98
N GLN A 200 -6.01 -21.84 17.17
CA GLN A 200 -5.55 -22.78 16.13
C GLN A 200 -5.69 -22.19 14.73
N LEU A 201 -4.57 -22.08 14.02
CA LEU A 201 -4.54 -21.62 12.63
C LEU A 201 -3.57 -22.45 11.79
N GLN A 202 -4.06 -22.99 10.68
CA GLN A 202 -3.22 -23.70 9.71
C GLN A 202 -2.81 -22.80 8.52
N HIS A 203 -3.67 -21.86 8.11
CA HIS A 203 -3.46 -20.95 6.99
C HIS A 203 -3.99 -19.54 7.28
N LEU A 204 -3.34 -18.49 6.76
CA LEU A 204 -3.76 -17.09 6.92
C LEU A 204 -5.22 -16.83 6.53
N THR A 205 -5.73 -17.58 5.57
CA THR A 205 -7.07 -17.43 4.98
C THR A 205 -8.19 -17.78 5.96
N GLY A 206 -7.85 -18.48 7.04
CA GLY A 206 -8.76 -18.85 8.12
C GLY A 206 -8.74 -17.89 9.32
N LEU A 207 -7.98 -16.79 9.31
CA LEU A 207 -7.76 -15.94 10.49
C LEU A 207 -9.05 -15.45 11.14
N LYS A 208 -9.96 -14.85 10.35
CA LYS A 208 -11.27 -14.41 10.84
C LYS A 208 -12.08 -15.57 11.42
N THR A 209 -12.06 -16.70 10.73
CA THR A 209 -12.82 -17.89 11.12
C THR A 209 -12.27 -18.48 12.42
N ALA A 210 -10.96 -18.51 12.60
CA ALA A 210 -10.30 -18.96 13.84
C ALA A 210 -10.66 -18.06 15.03
N VAL A 211 -10.63 -16.73 14.87
CA VAL A 211 -11.10 -15.79 15.90
C VAL A 211 -12.56 -16.06 16.24
N LYS A 212 -13.41 -16.26 15.23
CA LYS A 212 -14.84 -16.54 15.43
C LYS A 212 -15.06 -17.84 16.22
N TYR A 213 -14.36 -18.92 15.86
CA TYR A 213 -14.47 -20.19 16.58
C TYR A 213 -13.99 -20.08 18.02
N LEU A 214 -12.89 -19.36 18.26
CA LEU A 214 -12.39 -19.12 19.62
C LEU A 214 -13.43 -18.40 20.48
N ILE A 215 -14.12 -17.38 19.94
CA ILE A 215 -15.21 -16.68 20.63
C ILE A 215 -16.36 -17.63 20.98
N GLU A 216 -16.77 -18.48 20.03
CA GLU A 216 -17.90 -19.39 20.20
C GLU A 216 -17.60 -20.53 21.18
N GLU A 217 -16.42 -21.15 21.11
CA GLU A 217 -16.03 -22.30 21.94
C GLU A 217 -15.76 -21.90 23.40
N GLU A 218 -15.06 -20.80 23.60
CA GLU A 218 -14.73 -20.28 24.93
C GLU A 218 -15.86 -19.41 25.53
N LYS A 219 -16.95 -19.20 24.78
CA LYS A 219 -18.11 -18.38 25.18
C LYS A 219 -17.71 -16.98 25.65
N LEU A 220 -16.81 -16.36 24.89
CA LEU A 220 -16.22 -15.07 25.20
C LEU A 220 -17.23 -13.94 24.97
N ASP A 221 -17.28 -12.98 25.89
CA ASP A 221 -18.06 -11.76 25.73
C ASP A 221 -17.21 -10.70 25.02
N VAL A 222 -17.53 -10.41 23.75
CA VAL A 222 -16.80 -9.41 22.95
C VAL A 222 -17.09 -7.96 23.36
N GLU A 223 -18.12 -7.75 24.19
CA GLU A 223 -18.40 -6.44 24.79
C GLU A 223 -17.50 -6.15 26.00
N ASP A 224 -16.87 -7.18 26.57
CA ASP A 224 -15.84 -7.03 27.59
C ASP A 224 -14.54 -6.51 26.97
N GLU A 225 -14.05 -5.37 27.50
CA GLU A 225 -12.85 -4.72 26.99
C GLU A 225 -11.60 -5.60 27.15
N GLU A 226 -11.45 -6.34 28.25
CA GLU A 226 -10.26 -7.19 28.48
C GLU A 226 -10.26 -8.37 27.51
N VAL A 227 -11.40 -9.02 27.32
CA VAL A 227 -11.58 -10.11 26.36
C VAL A 227 -11.27 -9.64 24.94
N ARG A 228 -11.80 -8.48 24.55
CA ARG A 228 -11.54 -7.89 23.25
C ARG A 228 -10.06 -7.57 23.04
N ARG A 229 -9.38 -7.09 24.07
CA ARG A 229 -7.93 -6.78 24.05
C ARG A 229 -7.08 -8.04 23.91
N ASP A 230 -7.39 -9.11 24.64
CA ASP A 230 -6.68 -10.39 24.57
C ASP A 230 -6.90 -11.07 23.21
N LEU A 231 -8.14 -11.12 22.70
CA LEU A 231 -8.47 -11.68 21.38
C LEU A 231 -7.69 -11.01 20.26
N ALA A 232 -7.58 -9.68 20.34
CA ALA A 232 -6.84 -8.93 19.35
C ALA A 232 -5.33 -9.13 19.42
N ALA A 233 -4.76 -9.13 20.63
CA ALA A 233 -3.35 -9.38 20.82
C ALA A 233 -2.98 -10.76 20.26
N VAL A 234 -3.76 -11.80 20.61
CA VAL A 234 -3.58 -13.16 20.09
C VAL A 234 -3.70 -13.21 18.58
N PHE A 235 -4.72 -12.56 18.01
CA PHE A 235 -4.87 -12.46 16.56
C PHE A 235 -3.65 -11.82 15.89
N GLN A 236 -3.16 -10.69 16.42
CA GLN A 236 -2.00 -9.98 15.87
C GLN A 236 -0.73 -10.83 15.94
N TYR A 237 -0.49 -11.46 17.09
CA TYR A 237 0.66 -12.33 17.29
C TYR A 237 0.65 -13.49 16.29
N VAL A 238 -0.46 -14.22 16.18
CA VAL A 238 -0.56 -15.36 15.26
C VAL A 238 -0.43 -14.93 13.79
N ALA A 239 -1.00 -13.78 13.43
CA ALA A 239 -0.85 -13.20 12.10
C ALA A 239 0.62 -12.87 11.76
N VAL A 240 1.32 -12.22 12.69
CA VAL A 240 2.75 -11.84 12.54
C VAL A 240 3.64 -13.08 12.51
N GLU A 241 3.44 -14.02 13.42
CA GLU A 241 4.20 -15.29 13.47
C GLU A 241 4.06 -16.09 12.18
N HIS A 242 2.86 -16.11 11.57
CA HIS A 242 2.68 -16.77 10.29
C HIS A 242 3.46 -16.09 9.15
N LEU A 243 3.52 -14.76 9.14
CA LEU A 243 4.30 -13.99 8.16
C LEU A 243 5.80 -14.23 8.35
N ILE A 244 6.28 -14.22 9.60
CA ILE A 244 7.68 -14.51 9.94
C ILE A 244 8.02 -15.94 9.54
N GLY A 245 7.20 -16.92 9.91
CA GLY A 245 7.41 -18.33 9.56
C GLY A 245 7.42 -18.58 8.06
N THR A 246 6.60 -17.86 7.29
CA THR A 246 6.65 -17.92 5.81
C THR A 246 7.93 -17.30 5.27
N SER A 247 8.35 -16.17 5.84
CA SER A 247 9.58 -15.49 5.44
C SER A 247 10.83 -16.33 5.73
N ASN A 248 10.89 -16.96 6.91
CA ASN A 248 11.99 -17.82 7.33
C ASN A 248 12.11 -19.10 6.51
N LYS A 249 11.01 -19.64 5.99
CA LYS A 249 11.05 -20.80 5.06
C LYS A 249 11.67 -20.46 3.71
N LEU A 250 11.61 -19.19 3.31
CA LEU A 250 12.12 -18.71 2.03
C LEU A 250 13.52 -18.10 2.17
N ALA A 251 13.86 -17.61 3.36
CA ALA A 251 15.21 -17.25 3.76
C ALA A 251 16.08 -18.51 3.84
N THR A 252 17.13 -18.58 3.02
CA THR A 252 18.10 -19.71 3.05
C THR A 252 19.39 -19.36 3.78
N GLU A 253 19.54 -18.11 4.20
CA GLU A 253 20.70 -17.56 4.88
C GLU A 253 20.29 -16.97 6.24
N ASP A 254 21.14 -17.15 7.25
CA ASP A 254 20.90 -16.72 8.64
C ASP A 254 21.10 -15.20 8.85
N ASP A 255 21.53 -14.45 7.82
CA ASP A 255 21.91 -13.04 7.92
C ASP A 255 21.17 -12.16 6.89
N ILE A 256 19.84 -12.10 7.01
CA ILE A 256 19.00 -11.19 6.21
C ILE A 256 18.82 -9.87 6.95
N GLU A 257 19.35 -8.80 6.39
CA GLU A 257 19.09 -7.45 6.87
C GLU A 257 17.68 -6.98 6.49
N LEU A 258 16.90 -6.55 7.49
CA LEU A 258 15.52 -6.09 7.30
C LEU A 258 15.48 -4.56 7.14
N PHE A 259 14.76 -4.13 6.12
CA PHE A 259 14.53 -2.70 5.85
C PHE A 259 13.04 -2.40 5.80
N PHE A 260 12.63 -1.37 6.54
CA PHE A 260 11.26 -0.86 6.53
C PHE A 260 11.29 0.61 6.10
N PRO A 261 10.48 1.02 5.11
CA PRO A 261 10.29 2.45 4.84
C PRO A 261 9.67 3.16 6.06
N PRO A 262 9.85 4.49 6.19
CA PRO A 262 9.07 5.29 7.12
C PRO A 262 7.56 5.08 6.89
N PRO A 263 6.72 5.13 7.94
CA PRO A 263 5.27 4.88 7.85
C PRO A 263 4.58 5.68 6.72
N GLU A 264 4.95 6.95 6.55
CA GLU A 264 4.44 7.84 5.50
C GLU A 264 4.72 7.35 4.07
N LEU A 265 5.78 6.54 3.86
CA LEU A 265 6.14 5.97 2.57
C LEU A 265 5.70 4.50 2.40
N CYS A 266 5.10 3.90 3.43
CA CYS A 266 4.49 2.57 3.37
C CYS A 266 3.06 2.61 2.79
N ALA A 267 2.32 3.69 3.05
CA ALA A 267 0.99 3.92 2.50
C ALA A 267 1.05 4.43 1.05
N ASP A 268 -0.09 4.48 0.37
CA ASP A 268 -0.18 4.98 -1.01
C ASP A 268 0.19 6.47 -1.07
N ASN A 269 1.25 6.80 -1.80
CA ASN A 269 1.79 8.16 -1.90
C ASN A 269 2.24 8.48 -3.33
N GLY A 270 2.40 9.77 -3.64
CA GLY A 270 2.86 10.19 -4.96
C GLY A 270 4.37 10.05 -5.16
N VAL A 271 5.13 10.02 -4.05
CA VAL A 271 6.60 9.87 -4.04
C VAL A 271 7.05 8.54 -4.65
N MET A 272 6.41 7.42 -4.30
CA MET A 272 6.76 6.10 -4.85
C MET A 272 6.58 6.08 -6.38
N ILE A 273 5.54 6.74 -6.89
CA ILE A 273 5.24 6.81 -8.32
C ILE A 273 6.24 7.72 -9.04
N ALA A 274 6.55 8.88 -8.45
CA ALA A 274 7.56 9.79 -8.98
C ALA A 274 8.93 9.12 -9.06
N TRP A 275 9.33 8.42 -8.00
CA TRP A 275 10.59 7.69 -7.94
C TRP A 275 10.66 6.57 -8.99
N ALA A 276 9.60 5.78 -9.07
CA ALA A 276 9.45 4.72 -10.04
C ALA A 276 9.53 5.22 -11.49
N GLY A 277 8.87 6.35 -11.78
CA GLY A 277 8.90 7.00 -13.09
C GLY A 277 10.31 7.40 -13.56
N ILE A 278 11.20 7.76 -12.63
CA ILE A 278 12.61 8.07 -12.96
C ILE A 278 13.38 6.83 -13.44
N LYS A 279 12.94 5.62 -13.08
CA LYS A 279 13.65 4.36 -13.36
C LYS A 279 13.30 3.72 -14.70
N LEU A 280 12.28 4.22 -15.40
CA LEU A 280 11.85 3.66 -16.68
C LEU A 280 12.04 4.62 -17.87
N THR A 281 12.21 4.02 -19.03
CA THR A 281 12.37 4.71 -20.33
C THR A 281 11.18 4.46 -21.27
N VAL A 282 10.24 3.56 -20.91
CA VAL A 282 9.15 3.12 -21.79
C VAL A 282 7.81 3.66 -21.33
N THR A 283 7.06 4.25 -22.26
CA THR A 283 5.74 4.84 -22.02
C THR A 283 4.63 3.85 -22.39
N PHE A 284 3.88 3.39 -21.39
CA PHE A 284 2.60 2.69 -21.59
C PHE A 284 1.52 3.38 -20.75
N LEU A 285 0.36 3.71 -21.34
CA LEU A 285 -0.63 4.63 -20.73
C LEU A 285 -2.07 4.11 -20.72
N ASN A 286 -2.27 2.81 -20.94
CA ASN A 286 -3.59 2.20 -20.78
C ASN A 286 -3.71 1.69 -19.35
N LYS A 287 -4.86 1.97 -18.71
CA LYS A 287 -5.15 1.45 -17.37
C LYS A 287 -5.33 -0.07 -17.40
N ILE A 288 -4.76 -0.75 -16.42
CA ILE A 288 -4.79 -2.21 -16.26
C ILE A 288 -5.28 -2.52 -14.82
N PRO A 289 -6.59 -2.64 -14.58
CA PRO A 289 -7.13 -2.82 -13.22
C PRO A 289 -6.63 -4.08 -12.51
N LYS A 290 -6.44 -5.18 -13.25
CA LYS A 290 -5.82 -6.42 -12.79
C LYS A 290 -4.49 -6.59 -13.50
N TRP A 291 -3.39 -6.35 -12.79
CA TRP A 291 -2.06 -6.45 -13.34
C TRP A 291 -1.18 -7.24 -12.37
N PRO A 292 -0.90 -8.52 -12.67
CA PRO A 292 0.06 -9.29 -11.90
C PRO A 292 1.48 -8.72 -12.09
N ILE A 293 2.24 -8.62 -11.00
CA ILE A 293 3.57 -7.99 -11.03
C ILE A 293 4.63 -8.86 -11.74
N ASP A 294 4.41 -10.16 -11.83
CA ASP A 294 5.28 -11.14 -12.47
C ASP A 294 5.19 -11.15 -14.01
N ILE A 295 4.21 -10.46 -14.58
CA ILE A 295 4.05 -10.31 -16.03
C ILE A 295 4.53 -8.96 -16.57
N LEU A 296 5.14 -8.13 -15.72
CA LEU A 296 5.80 -6.91 -16.17
C LEU A 296 6.91 -7.28 -17.18
N ARG A 297 6.82 -6.70 -18.39
CA ARG A 297 7.78 -6.88 -19.48
C ARG A 297 8.10 -5.53 -20.09
#